data_AF-A0A087TTH5-F1
#
_entry.id   AF-A0A087TTH5-F1
#
_cell.length_a   1.000
_cell.length_b   1.000
_cell.length_c   1.000
_cell.angle_alpha   90.00
_cell.angle_beta   90.00
_cell.angle_gamma   90.00
#
_symmetry.space_group_name_H-M   'P 1'
#
loop_
_entity.id
_entity.type
_entity.pdbx_description
1 polymer ?
#
loop_
_entity_poly.entity_id
_entity_poly.type
_entity_poly.pdbx_seq_one_letter_code
_entity_poly.pdbx_strand_id
1 'polypeptide(L)'
;MTNQFSTNYSIKITTSGCYFFDEEAEKWSTKGCKVIQSTSNATCCECNHLTSFGSGFFVTPNEIDFSYVFSHAKIEQNIAIYATVITLFSVFILLLIYARWKDRKDLMKLGATPLPDNEPGDKYIYEMLVFTGHQRNAGTKSNVFFILSGEEDETE
;
A
#
# COMPACT_ATOMS: atom_id res chain seq x y z
N MET A 1 -23.28 -13.32 -58.84
CA MET A 1 -23.20 -14.13 -57.60
C MET A 1 -21.84 -13.87 -56.97
N THR A 2 -21.77 -12.99 -55.97
CA THR A 2 -20.55 -12.75 -55.20
C THR A 2 -20.52 -13.76 -54.06
N ASN A 3 -19.60 -14.72 -54.12
CA ASN A 3 -19.41 -15.69 -53.05
C ASN A 3 -18.85 -14.95 -51.82
N GLN A 4 -19.66 -14.82 -50.78
CA GLN A 4 -19.19 -14.36 -49.48
C GLN A 4 -18.48 -15.52 -48.77
N PHE A 5 -17.18 -15.33 -48.51
CA PHE A 5 -16.41 -16.21 -47.63
C PHE A 5 -16.40 -15.61 -46.23
N SER A 6 -16.84 -16.40 -45.24
CA SER A 6 -16.78 -16.06 -43.81
C SER A 6 -15.94 -17.11 -43.10
N THR A 7 -14.93 -16.67 -42.35
CA THR A 7 -14.03 -17.56 -41.59
C THR A 7 -13.69 -16.89 -40.27
N ASN A 8 -13.65 -17.67 -39.18
CA ASN A 8 -13.21 -17.18 -37.88
C ASN A 8 -11.69 -17.02 -37.86
N TYR A 9 -11.21 -15.86 -37.44
CA TYR A 9 -9.79 -15.57 -37.27
C TYR A 9 -9.56 -14.87 -35.93
N SER A 10 -8.34 -14.96 -35.39
CA SER A 10 -7.91 -14.20 -34.22
C SER A 10 -6.62 -13.47 -34.56
N ILE A 11 -6.62 -12.13 -34.40
CA ILE A 11 -5.46 -11.28 -34.66
C ILE A 11 -4.85 -10.88 -33.32
N LYS A 12 -3.54 -11.08 -33.17
CA LYS A 12 -2.75 -10.48 -32.10
C LYS A 12 -1.71 -9.56 -32.71
N ILE A 13 -1.85 -8.26 -32.46
CA ILE A 13 -0.86 -7.24 -32.85
C ILE A 13 0.03 -7.02 -31.64
N THR A 14 1.35 -7.04 -31.84
CA THR A 14 2.32 -6.82 -30.77
C THR A 14 3.39 -5.87 -31.30
N THR A 15 3.61 -4.78 -30.56
CA THR A 15 4.61 -3.77 -30.90
C THR A 15 5.76 -3.89 -29.93
N SER A 16 6.96 -4.06 -30.46
CA SER A 16 8.21 -4.05 -29.67
C SER A 16 8.91 -2.71 -29.86
N GLY A 17 9.51 -2.20 -28.79
CA GLY A 17 10.33 -1.00 -28.85
C GLY A 17 11.63 -1.16 -28.07
N CYS A 18 12.67 -0.48 -28.55
CA CYS A 18 13.96 -0.35 -27.89
C CYS A 18 14.08 1.06 -27.32
N TYR A 19 14.35 1.15 -26.03
CA TYR A 19 14.35 2.39 -25.28
C TYR A 19 15.61 2.52 -24.43
N PHE A 20 15.94 3.75 -24.08
CA PHE A 20 16.86 4.07 -22.99
C PHE A 20 16.20 5.06 -22.04
N PHE A 21 16.64 5.07 -20.79
CA PHE A 21 16.19 6.08 -19.84
C PHE A 21 17.00 7.36 -20.04
N ASP A 22 16.31 8.42 -20.47
CA ASP A 22 16.85 9.77 -20.60
C ASP A 22 16.74 10.46 -19.23
N GLU A 23 17.86 10.54 -18.51
CA GLU A 23 17.92 11.09 -17.15
C GLU A 23 17.60 12.59 -17.10
N GLU A 24 17.93 13.35 -18.15
CA GLU A 24 17.67 14.80 -18.19
C GLU A 24 16.17 15.08 -18.37
N ALA A 25 15.50 14.28 -19.21
CA ALA A 25 14.08 14.41 -19.46
C ALA A 25 13.21 13.50 -18.56
N GLU A 26 13.84 12.77 -17.62
CA GLU A 26 13.23 11.77 -16.73
C GLU A 26 12.23 10.82 -17.43
N LYS A 27 12.57 10.36 -18.64
CA LYS A 27 11.64 9.57 -19.47
C LYS A 27 12.33 8.52 -20.31
N TRP A 28 11.58 7.48 -20.67
CA TRP A 28 12.01 6.51 -21.66
C TRP A 28 11.98 7.12 -23.06
N SER A 29 13.10 7.02 -23.78
CA SER A 29 13.30 7.61 -25.11
C SER A 29 13.77 6.54 -26.10
N THR A 30 13.40 6.70 -27.37
CA THR A 30 13.84 5.82 -28.48
C THR A 30 14.99 6.42 -29.29
N LYS A 31 15.43 7.65 -28.96
CA LYS A 31 16.47 8.34 -29.73
C LYS A 31 17.77 7.52 -29.78
N GLY A 32 18.29 7.31 -30.97
CA GLY A 32 19.54 6.55 -31.15
C GLY A 32 19.41 5.04 -30.95
N CYS A 33 18.20 4.52 -30.71
CA CYS A 33 17.91 3.09 -30.59
C CYS A 33 16.91 2.64 -31.66
N LYS A 34 17.12 1.46 -32.26
CA LYS A 34 16.19 0.84 -33.22
C LYS A 34 16.03 -0.65 -32.94
N VAL A 35 14.83 -1.15 -33.22
CA VAL A 35 14.53 -2.59 -33.20
C VAL A 35 15.04 -3.19 -34.51
N ILE A 36 15.94 -4.16 -34.42
CA ILE A 36 16.47 -4.87 -35.60
C ILE A 36 15.68 -6.13 -35.88
N GLN A 37 15.30 -6.84 -34.82
CA GLN A 37 14.50 -8.05 -34.91
C GLN A 37 13.63 -8.16 -33.68
N SER A 38 12.41 -8.63 -33.85
CA SER A 38 11.52 -8.94 -32.74
C SER A 38 10.81 -10.27 -32.96
N THR A 39 10.71 -11.04 -31.89
CA THR A 39 9.96 -12.29 -31.79
C THR A 39 9.01 -12.19 -30.60
N SER A 40 8.14 -13.19 -30.38
CA SER A 40 7.24 -13.18 -29.24
C SER A 40 7.95 -13.15 -27.88
N ASN A 41 9.22 -13.57 -27.82
CA ASN A 41 9.96 -13.79 -26.58
C ASN A 41 11.21 -12.91 -26.45
N ALA A 42 11.68 -12.30 -27.55
CA ALA A 42 12.91 -11.53 -27.56
C ALA A 42 12.86 -10.37 -28.56
N THR A 43 13.41 -9.23 -28.17
CA THR A 43 13.62 -8.05 -29.01
C THR A 43 15.12 -7.78 -29.10
N CYS A 44 15.64 -7.71 -30.31
CA CYS A 44 17.03 -7.32 -30.58
C CYS A 44 17.11 -5.82 -30.86
N CYS A 45 17.91 -5.12 -30.07
CA CYS A 45 18.07 -3.67 -30.12
C CYS A 45 19.47 -3.29 -30.60
N GLU A 46 19.54 -2.29 -31.47
CA GLU A 46 20.79 -1.62 -31.85
C GLU A 46 20.70 -0.16 -31.40
N CYS A 47 21.59 0.23 -30.49
CA CYS A 47 21.68 1.59 -29.95
C CYS A 47 23.09 2.17 -30.17
N ASN A 48 23.18 3.48 -30.41
CA ASN A 48 24.45 4.15 -30.72
C ASN A 48 25.05 4.96 -29.54
N HIS A 49 24.61 4.67 -28.32
CA HIS A 49 25.07 5.31 -27.07
C HIS A 49 25.23 4.25 -25.98
N LEU A 50 25.76 4.62 -24.81
CA LEU A 50 25.92 3.75 -23.64
C LEU A 50 25.09 4.30 -22.47
N THR A 51 23.94 3.70 -22.22
CA THR A 51 22.96 4.14 -21.23
C THR A 51 22.25 2.93 -20.60
N SER A 52 21.33 3.17 -19.67
CA SER A 52 20.44 2.13 -19.16
C SER A 52 19.37 1.81 -20.21
N PHE A 53 19.44 0.61 -20.80
CA PHE A 53 18.53 0.17 -21.86
C PHE A 53 17.34 -0.61 -21.31
N GLY A 54 16.23 -0.50 -22.02
CA GLY A 54 15.04 -1.33 -21.81
C GLY A 54 14.41 -1.72 -23.14
N SER A 55 13.88 -2.94 -23.21
CA SER A 55 12.97 -3.37 -24.27
C SER A 55 11.59 -3.53 -23.66
N GLY A 56 10.57 -3.01 -24.35
CA GLY A 56 9.19 -3.13 -23.90
C GLY A 56 8.29 -3.71 -24.99
N PHE A 57 7.40 -4.61 -24.56
CA PHE A 57 6.17 -4.93 -25.27
C PHE A 57 5.06 -4.06 -24.69
N PHE A 58 4.96 -2.84 -25.20
CA PHE A 58 3.91 -1.93 -24.76
C PHE A 58 2.67 -2.20 -25.59
N VAL A 59 1.68 -2.88 -24.99
CA VAL A 59 0.30 -2.61 -25.36
C VAL A 59 0.04 -1.22 -24.81
N THR A 60 -0.11 -0.22 -25.67
CA THR A 60 -0.43 1.14 -25.23
C THR A 60 -1.66 1.03 -24.33
N PRO A 61 -1.55 1.34 -23.02
CA PRO A 61 -2.72 1.43 -22.17
C PRO A 61 -3.66 2.44 -22.83
N ASN A 62 -4.95 2.13 -22.93
CA ASN A 62 -5.90 3.14 -23.41
C ASN A 62 -5.76 4.38 -22.53
N GLU A 63 -5.35 5.49 -23.12
CA GLU A 63 -5.22 6.75 -22.39
C GLU A 63 -6.61 7.16 -21.91
N ILE A 64 -6.69 7.54 -20.64
CA ILE A 64 -7.93 8.06 -20.08
C ILE A 64 -8.08 9.49 -20.59
N ASP A 65 -9.02 9.70 -21.51
CA ASP A 65 -9.38 11.03 -21.96
C ASP A 65 -10.20 11.73 -20.86
N PHE A 66 -9.51 12.47 -20.00
CA PHE A 66 -10.15 13.24 -18.93
C PHE A 66 -11.12 14.30 -19.47
N SER A 67 -10.92 14.82 -20.68
CA SER A 67 -11.85 15.79 -21.29
C SER A 67 -13.19 15.12 -21.63
N TYR A 68 -13.15 13.88 -22.12
CA TYR A 68 -14.33 13.07 -22.35
C TYR A 68 -15.02 12.70 -21.03
N VAL A 69 -14.25 12.30 -20.00
CA VAL A 69 -14.78 11.97 -18.67
C VAL A 69 -15.51 13.17 -18.04
N PHE A 70 -14.89 14.35 -18.06
CA PHE A 70 -15.49 15.55 -17.45
C PHE A 70 -16.68 16.09 -18.26
N SER A 71 -16.68 15.97 -19.58
CA SER A 71 -17.83 16.36 -20.41
C SER A 71 -19.06 15.45 -20.21
N HIS A 72 -18.84 14.21 -19.78
CA HIS A 72 -19.89 13.23 -19.47
C HIS A 72 -20.07 12.98 -17.97
N ALA A 73 -19.52 13.84 -17.11
CA ALA A 73 -19.62 13.75 -15.65
C ALA A 73 -21.02 14.17 -15.11
N LYS A 74 -22.09 14.01 -15.91
CA LYS A 74 -23.45 14.28 -15.44
C LYS A 74 -23.85 13.18 -14.45
N ILE A 75 -24.26 13.62 -13.26
CA ILE A 75 -24.66 12.74 -12.15
C ILE A 75 -25.77 11.76 -12.58
N GLU A 76 -26.71 12.23 -13.40
CA GLU A 76 -27.85 11.44 -13.89
C GLU A 76 -27.43 10.26 -14.78
N GLN A 77 -26.33 10.41 -15.54
CA GLN A 77 -25.86 9.37 -16.47
C GLN A 77 -24.93 8.36 -15.79
N ASN A 78 -24.28 8.76 -14.70
CA ASN A 78 -23.20 8.00 -14.07
C ASN A 78 -23.40 7.80 -12.56
N ILE A 79 -24.65 7.63 -12.13
CA ILE A 79 -25.04 7.53 -10.71
C ILE A 79 -24.26 6.47 -9.93
N ALA A 80 -23.91 5.34 -10.57
CA ALA A 80 -23.15 4.26 -9.95
C ALA A 80 -21.74 4.71 -9.51
N ILE A 81 -21.07 5.54 -10.30
CA ILE A 81 -19.74 6.06 -9.98
C ILE A 81 -19.84 6.97 -8.76
N TYR A 82 -20.79 7.90 -8.75
CA TYR A 82 -20.97 8.81 -7.62
C TYR A 82 -21.41 8.08 -6.35
N ALA A 83 -22.34 7.12 -6.46
CA ALA A 83 -22.81 6.33 -5.33
C ALA A 83 -21.67 5.53 -4.69
N THR A 84 -20.80 4.90 -5.50
CA THR A 84 -19.65 4.14 -4.99
C THR A 84 -18.62 5.06 -4.31
N VAL A 85 -18.29 6.20 -4.94
CA VAL A 85 -17.36 7.19 -4.36
C VAL A 85 -17.89 7.75 -3.04
N ILE A 86 -19.16 8.17 -3.00
CA ILE A 86 -19.80 8.69 -1.79
C ILE A 86 -19.81 7.63 -0.69
N THR A 87 -20.21 6.39 -1.01
CA THR A 87 -20.25 5.30 -0.04
C THR A 87 -18.87 5.01 0.54
N LEU A 88 -17.85 4.91 -0.32
CA LEU A 88 -16.47 4.68 0.10
C LEU A 88 -15.98 5.81 1.01
N PHE A 89 -16.25 7.06 0.62
CA PHE A 89 -15.85 8.23 1.40
C PHE A 89 -16.57 8.27 2.77
N SER A 90 -17.87 7.97 2.81
CA SER A 90 -18.63 7.88 4.06
C SER A 90 -18.08 6.79 4.99
N VAL A 91 -17.82 5.59 4.48
CA VAL A 91 -17.22 4.49 5.27
C VAL A 91 -15.84 4.89 5.80
N PHE A 92 -15.01 5.52 4.95
CA PHE A 92 -13.70 6.01 5.35
C PHE A 92 -13.78 7.02 6.50
N ILE A 93 -14.67 8.01 6.41
CA ILE A 93 -14.87 9.01 7.46
C ILE A 93 -15.35 8.37 8.76
N LEU A 94 -16.29 7.42 8.70
CA LEU A 94 -16.76 6.69 9.89
C LEU A 94 -15.63 5.91 10.57
N LEU A 95 -14.83 5.20 9.79
CA LEU A 95 -13.66 4.47 10.31
C LEU A 95 -12.62 5.43 10.89
N LEU A 96 -12.38 6.58 10.27
CA LEU A 96 -11.49 7.62 10.79
C LEU A 96 -11.96 8.15 12.15
N ILE A 97 -13.25 8.45 12.29
CA ILE A 97 -13.83 8.92 13.56
C ILE A 97 -13.69 7.84 14.64
N TYR A 98 -14.00 6.59 14.29
CA TYR A 98 -13.85 5.46 15.21
C TYR A 98 -12.40 5.24 15.65
N ALA A 99 -11.45 5.27 14.70
CA ALA A 99 -10.02 5.14 14.98
C ALA A 99 -9.55 6.27 15.91
N ARG A 100 -9.89 7.53 15.60
CA ARG A 100 -9.57 8.70 16.45
C ARG A 100 -10.13 8.55 17.86
N TRP A 101 -11.35 8.03 18.00
CA TRP A 101 -11.94 7.77 19.30
C TRP A 101 -11.20 6.68 20.07
N LYS A 102 -10.75 5.62 19.38
CA LYS A 102 -9.92 4.57 19.98
C LYS A 102 -8.55 5.09 20.40
N ASP A 103 -7.87 5.86 19.56
CA ASP A 103 -6.58 6.47 19.89
C ASP A 103 -6.70 7.35 21.14
N ARG A 104 -7.74 8.18 21.23
CA ARG A 104 -7.96 9.00 22.44
C ARG A 104 -8.21 8.17 23.70
N LYS A 105 -8.88 7.02 23.57
CA LYS A 105 -9.06 6.08 24.70
C LYS A 105 -7.76 5.38 25.07
N ASP A 106 -6.90 5.13 24.09
CA ASP A 106 -5.58 4.54 24.33
C ASP A 106 -4.65 5.54 25.04
N LEU A 107 -4.75 6.84 24.69
CA LEU A 107 -4.09 7.92 25.43
C LEU A 107 -4.47 7.97 26.92
N MET A 108 -5.68 7.56 27.29
CA MET A 108 -6.08 7.47 28.71
C MET A 108 -5.42 6.32 29.46
N LYS A 109 -4.83 5.35 28.75
CA LYS A 109 -4.08 4.23 29.33
C LYS A 109 -2.58 4.47 29.35
N LEU A 110 -2.11 5.61 28.82
CA LEU A 110 -0.71 5.99 28.88
C LEU A 110 -0.34 6.38 30.30
N GLY A 111 0.60 5.64 30.88
CA GLY A 111 1.16 5.88 32.20
C GLY A 111 1.38 4.58 32.96
N ALA A 112 2.33 4.62 33.90
CA ALA A 112 2.43 3.59 34.91
C ALA A 112 1.31 3.80 35.93
N THR A 113 0.55 2.74 36.23
CA THR A 113 -0.40 2.78 37.34
C THR A 113 0.41 2.62 38.62
N PRO A 114 0.43 3.61 39.54
CA PRO A 114 1.16 3.45 40.79
C PRO A 114 0.52 2.31 41.59
N LEU A 115 1.36 1.44 42.14
CA LEU A 115 0.89 0.41 43.03
C LEU A 115 0.52 1.02 44.40
N PRO A 116 -0.38 0.38 45.17
CA PRO A 116 -0.85 0.92 46.45
C PRO A 116 0.24 1.11 47.50
N ASP A 117 1.36 0.43 47.35
CA ASP A 117 2.55 0.38 48.21
C ASP A 117 3.66 1.37 47.78
N ASN A 118 3.46 2.14 46.71
CA ASN A 118 4.47 3.08 46.21
C ASN A 118 4.56 4.34 47.10
N GLU A 119 5.66 4.53 47.82
CA GLU A 119 5.87 5.69 48.70
C GLU A 119 6.80 6.75 48.09
N PRO A 120 6.51 8.06 48.20
CA PRO A 120 7.37 9.11 47.65
C PRO A 120 8.79 9.17 48.24
N GLY A 121 9.01 8.53 49.40
CA GLY A 121 10.30 8.47 50.08
C GLY A 121 11.19 7.31 49.63
N ASP A 122 10.70 6.44 48.74
CA ASP A 122 11.42 5.25 48.32
C ASP A 122 12.70 5.59 47.56
N LYS A 123 13.78 4.90 47.92
CA LYS A 123 15.13 5.13 47.36
C LYS A 123 15.25 4.65 45.91
N TYR A 124 14.49 3.64 45.53
CA TYR A 124 14.54 2.99 44.22
C TYR A 124 13.14 2.88 43.64
N ILE A 125 12.99 3.23 42.37
CA ILE A 125 11.71 3.19 41.65
C ILE A 125 11.86 2.21 40.50
N TYR A 126 10.96 1.24 40.43
CA TYR A 126 10.94 0.21 39.40
C TYR A 126 9.67 0.30 38.57
N GLU A 127 9.79 0.17 37.24
CA GLU A 127 8.67 -0.03 36.34
C GLU A 127 8.54 -1.53 36.05
N MET A 128 7.34 -2.08 36.25
CA MET A 128 7.06 -3.49 35.99
C MET A 128 6.03 -3.65 34.89
N LEU A 129 6.31 -4.57 33.97
CA LEU A 129 5.39 -4.94 32.89
C LEU A 129 4.99 -6.41 33.05
N VAL A 130 3.70 -6.65 33.29
CA VAL A 130 3.14 -8.01 33.44
C VAL A 130 2.40 -8.40 32.17
N PHE A 131 2.84 -9.49 31.54
CA PHE A 131 2.20 -10.06 30.35
C PHE A 131 1.61 -11.43 30.68
N THR A 132 0.33 -11.65 30.36
CA THR A 132 -0.41 -12.89 30.68
C THR A 132 -0.55 -13.83 29.47
N GLY A 133 -0.47 -13.30 28.26
CA GLY A 133 -0.41 -14.06 27.01
C GLY A 133 -0.89 -13.25 25.81
N HIS A 134 -0.48 -13.65 24.61
CA HIS A 134 -0.81 -12.91 23.36
C HIS A 134 -2.19 -13.27 22.79
N GLN A 135 -2.74 -14.44 23.13
CA GLN A 135 -3.99 -14.91 22.53
C GLN A 135 -5.22 -14.19 23.08
N ARG A 136 -6.30 -14.18 22.30
CA ARG A 136 -7.59 -13.65 22.75
C ARG A 136 -8.06 -14.42 23.99
N ASN A 137 -8.44 -13.68 25.03
CA ASN A 137 -8.82 -14.22 26.34
C ASN A 137 -7.68 -14.86 27.17
N ALA A 138 -6.41 -14.56 26.87
CA ALA A 138 -5.27 -15.00 27.67
C ALA A 138 -5.02 -14.16 28.95
N GLY A 139 -6.00 -13.35 29.37
CA GLY A 139 -5.89 -12.55 30.59
C GLY A 139 -5.95 -13.40 31.87
N THR A 140 -5.41 -12.89 32.97
CA THR A 140 -5.51 -13.54 34.29
C THR A 140 -6.53 -12.83 35.18
N LYS A 141 -7.19 -13.60 36.07
CA LYS A 141 -7.99 -13.07 37.18
C LYS A 141 -7.28 -13.20 38.54
N SER A 142 -6.10 -13.82 38.56
CA SER A 142 -5.33 -14.00 39.78
C SER A 142 -4.72 -12.68 40.24
N ASN A 143 -4.55 -12.54 41.55
CA ASN A 143 -3.71 -11.49 42.11
C ASN A 143 -2.24 -11.85 41.79
N VAL A 144 -1.55 -10.94 41.12
CA VAL A 144 -0.15 -11.12 40.74
C VAL A 144 0.71 -10.49 41.84
N PHE A 145 1.66 -11.27 42.35
CA PHE A 145 2.67 -10.83 43.32
C PHE A 145 4.05 -11.10 42.72
N PHE A 146 5.02 -10.26 43.08
CA PHE A 146 6.43 -10.45 42.73
C PHE A 146 7.27 -10.10 43.96
N ILE A 147 8.43 -10.73 44.09
CA ILE A 147 9.42 -10.44 45.13
C ILE A 147 10.69 -10.05 44.38
N LEU A 148 11.27 -8.90 44.73
CA LEU A 148 12.51 -8.41 44.18
C LEU A 148 13.62 -8.59 45.22
N SER A 149 14.55 -9.51 44.95
CA SER A 149 15.73 -9.72 45.80
C SER A 149 16.96 -9.05 45.20
N GLY A 150 17.66 -8.26 46.02
CA GLY A 150 18.94 -7.62 45.73
C GLY A 150 20.09 -8.22 46.55
N GLU A 151 21.27 -7.60 46.48
CA GLU A 151 22.45 -8.05 47.23
C GLU A 151 22.32 -7.77 48.74
N GLU A 152 21.65 -6.68 49.10
CA GLU A 152 21.52 -6.24 50.49
C GLU A 152 20.20 -6.68 51.14
N ASP A 153 19.11 -6.83 50.37
CA ASP A 153 17.76 -7.06 50.90
C ASP A 153 16.77 -7.59 49.83
N GLU A 154 15.56 -7.99 50.25
CA GLU A 154 14.45 -8.35 49.37
C GLU A 154 13.11 -7.70 49.78
N THR A 155 12.21 -7.47 48.81
CA THR A 155 10.88 -6.90 49.07
C THR A 155 9.91 -7.96 49.59
N GLU A 156 9.09 -7.64 50.60
CA GLU A 156 8.06 -8.54 51.15
C GLU A 156 6.85 -8.79 50.24
#